data_AF-A0ABD1FDN2-F1
#
_entry.id   AF-A0ABD1FDN2-F1
#
_cell.length_a   1.000
_cell.length_b   1.000
_cell.length_c   1.000
_cell.angle_alpha   90.00
_cell.angle_beta   90.00
_cell.angle_gamma   90.00
#
_symmetry.space_group_name_H-M   'P 1'
#
loop_
_entity.id
_entity.type
_entity.pdbx_description
1 polymer ?
#
loop_
_entity_poly.entity_id
_entity_poly.type
_entity_poly.pdbx_seq_one_letter_code
_entity_poly.pdbx_strand_id
1 'polypeptide(L)'
;MMALAQELGVDELRNACEDHVTSTLSVPSACTFLATAMDIQDRSAGGKATAGFIERCVTYIGENAVECVRTNSFLSLPKEAVIKLISSDYLCLEEEDVWRAVLNWAKYQAGVTQPTAHWTEEERARVCQQLSYVINHVRLLLIDSQVFAEEVEPTGAVPMELSLERYRHAALPSKYPEASEDQRLKPRVSPHLFPGSLIIGQDKSHYQRILNAWFGNAKQTWRLLYRASSHGYSASAFHRHCDGISPVYVIVLGMRGEICGGFSDAPWARPPGKSRYIPTAAAFLFTLYNHQDLPPTQFHLVKKPFAICYHPE
;
A
#
# COMPACT_ATOMS: atom_id res chain seq x y z
N MET A 1 4.96 27.94 -11.82
CA MET A 1 3.51 28.18 -11.92
C MET A 1 2.81 27.95 -10.59
N MET A 2 2.87 26.75 -9.98
CA MET A 2 2.22 26.48 -8.68
C MET A 2 2.72 27.41 -7.55
N ALA A 3 4.03 27.61 -7.40
CA ALA A 3 4.59 28.54 -6.41
C ALA A 3 4.11 30.00 -6.62
N LEU A 4 4.10 30.47 -7.88
CA LEU A 4 3.62 31.81 -8.25
C LEU A 4 2.11 31.97 -8.00
N ALA A 5 1.30 30.96 -8.31
CA ALA A 5 -0.14 30.98 -8.05
C ALA A 5 -0.44 31.08 -6.54
N GLN A 6 0.38 30.42 -5.72
CA GLN A 6 0.31 30.50 -4.26
C GLN A 6 0.73 31.87 -3.72
N GLU A 7 1.81 32.46 -4.25
CA GLU A 7 2.26 33.81 -3.87
C GLU A 7 1.26 34.90 -4.26
N LEU A 8 0.58 34.74 -5.40
CA LEU A 8 -0.43 35.67 -5.91
C LEU A 8 -1.84 35.44 -5.34
N GLY A 9 -2.04 34.41 -4.52
CA GLY A 9 -3.35 34.09 -3.92
C GLY A 9 -4.42 33.64 -4.91
N VAL A 10 -4.04 33.09 -6.08
CA VAL A 10 -4.98 32.68 -7.13
C VAL A 10 -5.36 31.22 -6.96
N ASP A 11 -6.40 30.97 -6.17
CA ASP A 11 -6.84 29.61 -5.80
C ASP A 11 -7.25 28.74 -7.01
N GLU A 12 -7.89 29.31 -8.03
CA GLU A 12 -8.33 28.57 -9.23
C GLU A 12 -7.15 28.05 -10.06
N LEU A 13 -6.14 28.89 -10.30
CA LEU A 13 -4.93 28.49 -11.03
C LEU A 13 -4.14 27.44 -10.25
N ARG A 14 -4.13 27.54 -8.90
CA ARG A 14 -3.51 26.54 -8.05
C ARG A 14 -4.22 25.20 -8.16
N ASN A 15 -5.53 25.16 -8.00
CA ASN A 15 -6.32 23.92 -8.09
C ASN A 15 -6.15 23.26 -9.47
N ALA A 16 -6.16 24.04 -10.55
CA ALA A 16 -5.89 23.53 -11.89
C ALA A 16 -4.47 22.97 -12.03
N CYS A 17 -3.47 23.60 -11.40
CA CYS A 17 -2.11 23.07 -11.37
C CYS A 17 -2.03 21.77 -10.54
N GLU A 18 -2.71 21.69 -9.40
CA GLU A 18 -2.76 20.48 -8.58
C GLU A 18 -3.43 19.31 -9.31
N ASP A 19 -4.57 19.54 -9.96
CA ASP A 19 -5.27 18.52 -10.73
C ASP A 19 -4.41 18.04 -11.90
N HIS A 20 -3.75 18.96 -12.60
CA HIS A 20 -2.84 18.61 -13.67
C HIS A 20 -1.64 17.79 -13.16
N VAL A 21 -0.96 18.24 -12.09
CA VAL A 21 0.17 17.51 -11.53
C VAL A 21 -0.25 16.13 -11.03
N THR A 22 -1.40 16.03 -10.37
CA THR A 22 -1.98 14.74 -9.92
C THR A 22 -2.24 13.80 -11.11
N SER A 23 -2.72 14.33 -12.24
CA SER A 23 -2.94 13.54 -13.46
C SER A 23 -1.65 13.06 -14.14
N THR A 24 -0.53 13.75 -13.89
CA THR A 24 0.80 13.43 -14.43
C THR A 24 1.70 12.69 -13.44
N LEU A 25 1.17 12.35 -12.26
CA LEU A 25 1.96 11.80 -11.17
C LEU A 25 2.37 10.37 -11.53
N SER A 26 3.67 10.12 -11.47
CA SER A 26 4.28 8.87 -11.92
C SER A 26 5.37 8.45 -10.93
N VAL A 27 5.68 7.16 -10.88
CA VAL A 27 6.76 6.60 -10.04
C VAL A 27 8.05 7.45 -10.05
N PRO A 28 8.64 7.85 -11.20
CA PRO A 28 9.88 8.63 -11.20
C PRO A 28 9.71 10.08 -10.71
N SER A 29 8.53 10.68 -10.86
CA SER A 29 8.29 12.10 -10.54
C SER A 29 7.68 12.33 -9.15
N ALA A 30 7.06 11.30 -8.54
CA ALA A 30 6.28 11.43 -7.31
C ALA A 30 7.07 12.02 -6.14
N CYS A 31 8.29 11.51 -5.88
CA CYS A 31 9.15 12.01 -4.80
C CYS A 31 9.62 13.45 -5.04
N THR A 32 9.91 13.81 -6.30
CA THR A 32 10.27 15.19 -6.65
C THR A 32 9.09 16.14 -6.40
N PHE A 33 7.88 15.75 -6.79
CA PHE A 33 6.69 16.56 -6.51
C PHE A 33 6.45 16.72 -5.01
N LEU A 34 6.58 15.65 -4.21
CA LEU A 34 6.50 15.73 -2.76
C LEU A 34 7.48 16.74 -2.18
N ALA A 35 8.77 16.65 -2.56
CA ALA A 35 9.80 17.56 -2.07
C ALA A 35 9.49 19.03 -2.43
N THR A 36 9.08 19.28 -3.68
CA THR A 36 8.71 20.64 -4.11
C THR A 36 7.47 21.17 -3.39
N ALA A 37 6.48 20.31 -3.12
CA ALA A 37 5.26 20.69 -2.41
C ALA A 37 5.55 21.07 -0.96
N MET A 38 6.44 20.33 -0.29
CA MET A 38 6.86 20.62 1.08
C MET A 38 7.67 21.92 1.15
N ASP A 39 8.61 22.15 0.23
CA ASP A 39 9.38 23.41 0.17
C ASP A 39 8.46 24.64 -0.06
N ILE A 40 7.43 24.49 -0.90
CA ILE A 40 6.42 25.56 -1.09
C ILE A 40 5.58 25.77 0.18
N GLN A 41 5.25 24.70 0.91
CA GLN A 41 4.50 24.80 2.16
C GLN A 41 5.28 25.57 3.23
N ASP A 42 6.58 25.29 3.37
CA ASP A 42 7.43 25.93 4.38
C ASP A 42 7.66 27.43 4.13
N ARG A 43 7.64 27.86 2.86
CA ARG A 43 7.81 29.27 2.48
C ARG A 43 6.56 30.13 2.64
N SER A 44 5.39 29.52 2.78
CA SER A 44 4.10 30.21 2.77
C SER A 44 3.51 30.32 4.19
N ALA A 45 3.25 31.54 4.67
CA ALA A 45 2.63 31.80 5.98
C ALA A 45 1.13 31.39 6.09
N GLY A 46 0.62 30.58 5.15
CA GLY A 46 -0.78 30.14 5.06
C GLY A 46 -0.96 28.65 4.74
N GLY A 47 -0.11 27.79 5.32
CA GLY A 47 0.15 26.37 4.97
C GLY A 47 -1.01 25.34 4.96
N LYS A 48 -2.28 25.75 4.91
CA LYS A 48 -3.42 24.83 4.78
C LYS A 48 -3.68 24.37 3.34
N ALA A 49 -3.31 25.16 2.33
CA ALA A 49 -3.68 24.89 0.94
C ALA A 49 -2.88 23.75 0.30
N THR A 50 -1.55 23.72 0.46
CA THR A 50 -0.67 22.69 -0.12
C THR A 50 -0.69 21.35 0.63
N ALA A 51 -1.26 21.32 1.84
CA ALA A 51 -1.38 20.10 2.63
C ALA A 51 -2.16 19.00 1.90
N GLY A 52 -3.24 19.36 1.19
CA GLY A 52 -4.03 18.40 0.41
C GLY A 52 -3.21 17.74 -0.72
N PHE A 53 -2.39 18.52 -1.41
CA PHE A 53 -1.53 18.00 -2.47
C PHE A 53 -0.41 17.11 -1.92
N ILE A 54 0.21 17.50 -0.80
CA ILE A 54 1.22 16.68 -0.11
C ILE A 54 0.64 15.33 0.29
N GLU A 55 -0.56 15.29 0.89
CA GLU A 55 -1.23 14.04 1.25
C GLU A 55 -1.48 13.16 0.02
N ARG A 56 -1.85 13.72 -1.14
CA ARG A 56 -1.98 12.96 -2.40
C ARG A 56 -0.65 12.37 -2.86
N CYS A 57 0.45 13.13 -2.80
CA CYS A 57 1.78 12.64 -3.16
C CYS A 57 2.24 11.51 -2.22
N VAL A 58 2.12 11.71 -0.89
CA VAL A 58 2.44 10.69 0.12
C VAL A 58 1.62 9.43 -0.10
N THR A 59 0.33 9.61 -0.39
CA THR A 59 -0.58 8.52 -0.66
C THR A 59 -0.11 7.71 -1.86
N TYR A 60 0.10 8.34 -3.03
CA TYR A 60 0.60 7.66 -4.23
C TYR A 60 1.95 6.96 -4.03
N ILE A 61 2.90 7.62 -3.37
CA ILE A 61 4.21 7.03 -3.06
C ILE A 61 4.03 5.82 -2.15
N GLY A 62 3.11 5.90 -1.18
CA GLY A 62 2.74 4.79 -0.33
C GLY A 62 2.26 3.58 -1.13
N GLU A 63 1.39 3.77 -2.14
CA GLU A 63 0.88 2.69 -2.99
C GLU A 63 1.96 2.04 -3.85
N ASN A 64 2.83 2.86 -4.45
CA ASN A 64 3.85 2.44 -5.41
C ASN A 64 5.23 2.35 -4.73
N ALA A 65 5.25 2.08 -3.42
CA ALA A 65 6.44 2.22 -2.58
C ALA A 65 7.60 1.36 -3.08
N VAL A 66 7.32 0.12 -3.50
CA VAL A 66 8.32 -0.84 -4.00
C VAL A 66 9.13 -0.26 -5.17
N GLU A 67 8.47 0.40 -6.11
CA GLU A 67 9.12 1.04 -7.24
C GLU A 67 9.67 2.42 -6.88
N CYS A 68 8.93 3.23 -6.11
CA CYS A 68 9.32 4.59 -5.75
C CYS A 68 10.63 4.62 -4.95
N VAL A 69 10.83 3.75 -3.96
CA VAL A 69 12.06 3.75 -3.13
C VAL A 69 13.32 3.40 -3.91
N ARG A 70 13.19 2.79 -5.10
CA ARG A 70 14.30 2.44 -5.99
C ARG A 70 14.70 3.59 -6.92
N THR A 71 13.93 4.68 -6.95
CA THR A 71 14.17 5.81 -7.84
C THR A 71 15.23 6.77 -7.28
N ASN A 72 15.94 7.46 -8.17
CA ASN A 72 16.84 8.55 -7.79
C ASN A 72 16.08 9.72 -7.14
N SER A 73 14.80 9.92 -7.47
CA SER A 73 13.98 10.98 -6.87
C SER A 73 13.65 10.69 -5.41
N PHE A 74 13.61 9.43 -4.98
CA PHE A 74 13.54 9.08 -3.56
C PHE A 74 14.86 9.40 -2.84
N LEU A 75 16.00 9.08 -3.45
CA LEU A 75 17.31 9.34 -2.86
C LEU A 75 17.59 10.83 -2.64
N SER A 76 17.04 11.70 -3.49
CA SER A 76 17.18 13.16 -3.38
C SER A 76 16.17 13.81 -2.43
N LEU A 77 15.30 13.04 -1.75
CA LEU A 77 14.32 13.61 -0.81
C LEU A 77 15.02 14.30 0.38
N PRO A 78 14.49 15.43 0.85
CA PRO A 78 14.94 16.03 2.10
C PRO A 78 14.55 15.14 3.28
N LYS A 79 15.30 15.26 4.39
CA LYS A 79 15.13 14.45 5.60
C LYS A 79 13.68 14.44 6.12
N GLU A 80 13.04 15.61 6.17
CA GLU A 80 11.66 15.74 6.64
C GLU A 80 10.64 14.99 5.75
N ALA A 81 10.88 14.97 4.43
CA ALA A 81 10.02 14.21 3.52
C ALA A 81 10.17 12.71 3.72
N VAL A 82 11.40 12.22 3.93
CA VAL A 82 11.64 10.81 4.26
C VAL A 82 10.94 10.45 5.56
N ILE A 83 11.12 11.26 6.62
CA ILE A 83 10.44 11.07 7.91
C ILE A 83 8.92 11.00 7.72
N LYS A 84 8.32 11.93 6.95
CA LYS A 84 6.88 11.92 6.70
C LYS A 84 6.42 10.65 5.98
N LEU A 85 7.17 10.17 4.98
CA LEU A 85 6.85 8.93 4.27
C LEU A 85 6.94 7.71 5.19
N ILE A 86 8.04 7.54 5.92
CA ILE A 86 8.26 6.38 6.80
C ILE A 86 7.52 6.50 8.13
N SER A 87 6.88 7.62 8.45
CA SER A 87 5.95 7.71 9.58
C SER A 87 4.58 7.15 9.22
N SER A 88 4.25 7.07 7.93
CA SER A 88 2.95 6.61 7.45
C SER A 88 2.74 5.11 7.66
N ASP A 89 1.60 4.76 8.24
CA ASP A 89 1.11 3.37 8.32
C ASP A 89 0.83 2.75 6.94
N TYR A 90 0.74 3.57 5.89
CA TYR A 90 0.32 3.19 4.55
C TYR A 90 1.45 3.10 3.52
N LEU A 91 2.71 3.15 3.95
CA LEU A 91 3.86 2.89 3.09
C LEU A 91 3.98 1.37 2.86
N CYS A 92 3.59 0.89 1.67
CA CYS A 92 3.43 -0.53 1.33
C CYS A 92 4.75 -1.33 1.24
N LEU A 93 5.53 -1.38 2.31
CA LEU A 93 6.79 -2.11 2.38
C LEU A 93 6.87 -2.94 3.67
N GLU A 94 7.54 -4.09 3.57
CA GLU A 94 8.02 -4.81 4.74
C GLU A 94 9.09 -3.97 5.44
N GLU A 95 9.25 -4.14 6.75
CA GLU A 95 10.09 -3.21 7.50
C GLU A 95 11.58 -3.37 7.18
N GLU A 96 12.02 -4.57 6.77
CA GLU A 96 13.34 -4.78 6.17
C GLU A 96 13.56 -3.94 4.89
N ASP A 97 12.54 -3.78 4.06
CA ASP A 97 12.63 -2.99 2.82
C ASP A 97 12.57 -1.49 3.12
N VAL A 98 11.78 -1.08 4.12
CA VAL A 98 11.82 0.29 4.66
C VAL A 98 13.24 0.61 5.15
N TRP A 99 13.84 -0.28 5.94
CA TRP A 99 15.21 -0.12 6.43
C TRP A 99 16.20 0.02 5.27
N ARG A 100 16.18 -0.89 4.29
CA ARG A 100 17.09 -0.85 3.13
C ARG A 100 16.92 0.44 2.31
N ALA A 101 15.69 0.89 2.11
CA ALA A 101 15.41 2.14 1.41
C ALA A 101 15.99 3.36 2.16
N VAL A 102 15.77 3.44 3.47
CA VAL A 102 16.28 4.51 4.33
C VAL A 102 17.81 4.48 4.40
N LEU A 103 18.41 3.30 4.52
CA LEU A 103 19.86 3.13 4.51
C LEU A 103 20.47 3.59 3.18
N ASN A 104 19.85 3.23 2.05
CA ASN A 104 20.31 3.65 0.73
C ASN A 104 20.18 5.18 0.54
N TRP A 105 19.09 5.78 1.00
CA TRP A 105 18.93 7.23 1.04
C TRP A 105 20.03 7.89 1.90
N ALA A 106 20.27 7.39 3.11
CA ALA A 106 21.29 7.95 4.00
C ALA A 106 22.70 7.84 3.43
N LYS A 107 23.02 6.70 2.78
CA LYS A 107 24.27 6.50 2.02
C LYS A 107 24.42 7.53 0.91
N TYR A 108 23.36 7.76 0.12
CA TYR A 108 23.37 8.74 -0.96
C TYR A 108 23.61 10.16 -0.43
N GLN A 109 22.91 10.56 0.63
CA GLN A 109 23.06 11.86 1.28
C GLN A 109 24.46 12.05 1.90
N ALA A 110 25.06 10.97 2.42
CA ALA A 110 26.42 10.98 2.95
C ALA A 110 27.50 10.87 1.85
N GLY A 111 27.14 10.61 0.60
CA GLY A 111 28.09 10.37 -0.50
C GLY A 111 28.88 9.07 -0.35
N VAL A 112 28.30 8.03 0.27
CA VAL A 112 28.93 6.72 0.50
C VAL A 112 28.32 5.68 -0.44
N THR A 113 29.12 5.06 -1.30
CA THR A 113 28.63 4.05 -2.27
C THR A 113 28.92 2.62 -1.85
N GLN A 114 30.00 2.40 -1.09
CA GLN A 114 30.49 1.07 -0.72
C GLN A 114 29.58 0.32 0.28
N PRO A 115 29.66 -1.03 0.32
CA PRO A 115 28.92 -1.86 1.27
C PRO A 115 29.27 -1.58 2.73
N THR A 116 28.31 -1.79 3.64
CA THR A 116 28.43 -1.50 5.09
C THR A 116 29.64 -2.13 5.75
N ALA A 117 30.03 -3.34 5.31
CA ALA A 117 31.19 -4.06 5.85
C ALA A 117 32.54 -3.37 5.61
N HIS A 118 32.63 -2.47 4.63
CA HIS A 118 33.87 -1.81 4.23
C HIS A 118 33.97 -0.34 4.66
N TRP A 119 32.95 0.17 5.37
CA TRP A 119 32.90 1.56 5.78
C TRP A 119 34.07 1.94 6.68
N THR A 120 34.67 3.11 6.41
CA THR A 120 35.56 3.76 7.37
C THR A 120 34.76 4.29 8.56
N GLU A 121 35.45 4.64 9.64
CA GLU A 121 34.82 5.24 10.83
C GLU A 121 34.14 6.59 10.49
N GLU A 122 34.76 7.38 9.60
CA GLU A 122 34.22 8.66 9.14
C GLU A 122 32.98 8.48 8.25
N GLU A 123 32.99 7.51 7.34
CA GLU A 123 31.83 7.20 6.50
C GLU A 123 30.65 6.72 7.35
N ARG A 124 30.92 5.82 8.30
CA ARG A 124 29.94 5.35 9.27
C ARG A 124 29.35 6.51 10.05
N ALA A 125 30.16 7.42 10.58
CA ALA A 125 29.70 8.59 11.31
C ALA A 125 28.79 9.50 10.45
N ARG A 126 29.16 9.75 9.18
CA ARG A 126 28.34 10.55 8.26
C ARG A 126 27.00 9.89 7.95
N VAL A 127 26.96 8.58 7.69
CA VAL A 127 25.70 7.87 7.44
C VAL A 127 24.82 7.84 8.69
N CYS A 128 25.39 7.56 9.88
CA CYS A 128 24.66 7.61 11.14
C CYS A 128 24.10 9.02 11.45
N GLN A 129 24.82 10.08 11.06
CA GLN A 129 24.32 11.45 11.19
C GLN A 129 23.07 11.68 10.32
N GLN A 130 23.02 11.14 9.11
CA GLN A 130 21.82 11.22 8.26
C GLN A 130 20.65 10.40 8.82
N LEU A 131 20.94 9.20 9.35
CA LEU A 131 19.95 8.30 9.96
C LEU A 131 19.42 8.80 11.31
N SER A 132 20.14 9.69 11.98
CA SER A 132 19.69 10.32 13.22
C SER A 132 18.27 10.87 13.08
N TYR A 133 17.40 10.60 14.05
CA TYR A 133 15.95 10.87 14.03
C TYR A 133 15.14 10.03 13.04
N VAL A 134 15.61 9.82 11.80
CA VAL A 134 14.90 8.98 10.80
C VAL A 134 14.71 7.56 11.32
N ILE A 135 15.72 7.01 12.00
CA ILE A 135 15.69 5.67 12.57
C ILE A 135 14.55 5.44 13.56
N ASN A 136 14.08 6.49 14.26
CA ASN A 136 13.01 6.39 15.25
C ASN A 136 11.64 6.08 14.60
N HIS A 137 11.52 6.30 13.30
CA HIS A 137 10.30 6.03 12.53
C HIS A 137 10.33 4.66 11.83
N VAL A 138 11.46 3.95 11.90
CA VAL A 138 11.58 2.56 11.44
C VAL A 138 11.14 1.64 12.58
N ARG A 139 10.23 0.71 12.30
CA ARG A 139 9.65 -0.24 13.26
C ARG A 139 10.59 -1.41 13.48
N LEU A 140 11.75 -1.15 14.09
CA LEU A 140 12.85 -2.12 14.27
C LEU A 140 12.41 -3.49 14.86
N LEU A 141 11.37 -3.49 15.69
CA LEU A 141 10.81 -4.70 16.31
C LEU A 141 10.15 -5.67 15.31
N LEU A 142 9.81 -5.19 14.12
CA LEU A 142 9.18 -5.95 13.04
C LEU A 142 10.16 -6.43 11.95
N ILE A 143 11.42 -5.97 12.00
CA ILE A 143 12.45 -6.44 11.08
C ILE A 143 12.83 -7.88 11.45
N ASP A 144 13.00 -8.75 10.44
CA ASP A 144 13.48 -10.11 10.64
C ASP A 144 14.81 -10.19 11.42
N SER A 145 15.02 -11.28 12.16
CA SER A 145 16.19 -11.45 13.04
C SER A 145 17.51 -11.56 12.30
N GLN A 146 17.51 -12.23 11.16
CA GLN A 146 18.70 -12.33 10.34
C GLN A 146 19.04 -10.97 9.72
N VAL A 147 18.04 -10.30 9.14
CA VAL A 147 18.22 -8.96 8.56
C VAL A 147 18.70 -7.97 9.61
N PHE A 148 18.14 -8.00 10.83
CA PHE A 148 18.57 -7.09 11.88
C PHE A 148 20.04 -7.31 12.28
N ALA A 149 20.46 -8.56 12.48
CA ALA A 149 21.81 -8.89 12.92
C ALA A 149 22.88 -8.65 11.83
N GLU A 150 22.54 -8.90 10.56
CA GLU A 150 23.50 -8.81 9.45
C GLU A 150 23.52 -7.44 8.76
N GLU A 151 22.39 -6.73 8.71
CA GLU A 151 22.27 -5.47 7.97
C GLU A 151 22.07 -4.24 8.88
N VAL A 152 21.30 -4.35 9.97
CA VAL A 152 20.91 -3.20 10.80
C VAL A 152 21.96 -2.92 11.89
N GLU A 153 22.18 -3.87 12.79
CA GLU A 153 23.09 -3.75 13.92
C GLU A 153 24.52 -3.35 13.50
N PRO A 154 25.10 -3.91 12.42
CA PRO A 154 26.45 -3.56 11.99
C PRO A 154 26.61 -2.14 11.49
N THR A 155 25.55 -1.35 11.29
CA THR A 155 25.67 0.08 10.97
C THR A 155 26.06 0.91 12.19
N GLY A 156 25.71 0.48 13.40
CA GLY A 156 25.85 1.28 14.63
C GLY A 156 24.88 2.46 14.70
N ALA A 157 23.88 2.54 13.81
CA ALA A 157 22.89 3.61 13.81
C ALA A 157 21.79 3.42 14.88
N VAL A 158 21.63 2.20 15.39
CA VAL A 158 20.64 1.85 16.40
C VAL A 158 21.29 1.84 17.79
N PRO A 159 20.76 2.62 18.76
CA PRO A 159 21.19 2.56 20.16
C PRO A 159 21.13 1.15 20.75
N MET A 160 22.09 0.82 21.61
CA MET A 160 22.21 -0.50 22.25
C MET A 160 20.92 -0.91 22.97
N GLU A 161 20.23 0.02 23.62
CA GLU A 161 18.99 -0.23 24.34
C GLU A 161 17.89 -0.74 23.41
N LEU A 162 17.75 -0.14 22.22
CA LEU A 162 16.75 -0.53 21.22
C LEU A 162 17.11 -1.87 20.57
N SER A 163 18.39 -2.13 20.32
CA SER A 163 18.86 -3.43 19.84
C SER A 163 18.52 -4.55 20.84
N LEU A 164 18.77 -4.32 22.13
CA LEU A 164 18.43 -5.28 23.18
C LEU A 164 16.92 -5.48 23.33
N GLU A 165 16.11 -4.42 23.26
CA GLU A 165 14.64 -4.51 23.24
C GLU A 165 14.17 -5.40 22.09
N ARG A 166 14.69 -5.16 20.87
CA ARG A 166 14.38 -5.93 19.68
C ARG A 166 14.73 -7.41 19.82
N TYR A 167 15.93 -7.73 20.30
CA TYR A 167 16.33 -9.13 20.52
C TYR A 167 15.47 -9.83 21.57
N ARG A 168 15.10 -9.15 22.66
CA ARG A 168 14.19 -9.69 23.68
C ARG A 168 12.80 -9.95 23.12
N HIS A 169 12.30 -9.05 22.29
CA HIS A 169 11.00 -9.21 21.62
C HIS A 169 11.00 -10.45 20.72
N ALA A 170 12.02 -10.59 19.86
CA ALA A 170 12.16 -11.75 18.97
C ALA A 170 12.33 -13.08 19.73
N ALA A 171 13.04 -13.08 20.87
CA ALA A 171 13.30 -14.28 21.65
C ALA A 171 12.10 -14.74 22.52
N LEU A 172 11.15 -13.85 22.82
CA LEU A 172 10.02 -14.12 23.72
C LEU A 172 8.65 -13.75 23.10
N PRO A 173 8.22 -14.38 21.98
CA PRO A 173 6.95 -14.03 21.33
C PRO A 173 5.72 -14.20 22.24
N SER A 174 5.77 -15.13 23.18
CA SER A 174 4.67 -15.41 24.11
C SER A 174 4.39 -14.29 25.13
N LYS A 175 5.35 -13.36 25.34
CA LYS A 175 5.18 -12.22 26.25
C LYS A 175 4.57 -10.99 25.58
N TYR A 176 4.61 -10.92 24.25
CA TYR A 176 4.17 -9.76 23.47
C TYR A 176 3.10 -10.21 22.48
N PRO A 177 1.82 -10.32 22.90
CA PRO A 177 0.74 -10.72 22.00
C PRO A 177 0.57 -9.72 20.85
N GLU A 178 0.19 -10.22 19.67
CA GLU A 178 0.00 -9.42 18.43
C GLU A 178 -1.00 -8.26 18.59
N ALA A 179 -1.87 -8.31 19.59
CA ALA A 179 -2.85 -7.27 19.91
C ALA A 179 -2.29 -6.13 20.80
N SER A 180 -1.01 -5.78 20.63
CA SER A 180 -0.41 -4.64 21.33
C SER A 180 -0.93 -3.31 20.78
N GLU A 181 -1.23 -2.36 21.67
CA GLU A 181 -1.55 -0.99 21.25
C GLU A 181 -0.33 -0.25 20.66
N ASP A 182 0.89 -0.73 20.96
CA ASP A 182 2.15 -0.15 20.49
C ASP A 182 2.21 -0.09 18.96
N GLN A 183 2.27 1.12 18.43
CA GLN A 183 2.33 1.39 17.00
C GLN A 183 3.60 0.80 16.35
N ARG A 184 4.68 0.62 17.11
CA ARG A 184 5.94 0.00 16.64
C ARG A 184 5.78 -1.48 16.33
N LEU A 185 4.75 -2.14 16.87
CA LEU A 185 4.46 -3.56 16.67
C LEU A 185 3.39 -3.80 15.60
N LYS A 186 2.86 -2.74 14.99
CA LYS A 186 1.87 -2.83 13.92
C LYS A 186 2.60 -2.81 12.58
N PRO A 187 2.50 -3.84 11.72
CA PRO A 187 3.04 -3.78 10.38
C PRO A 187 2.42 -2.65 9.58
N ARG A 188 3.20 -2.08 8.65
CA ARG A 188 2.66 -1.17 7.65
C ARG A 188 1.71 -1.96 6.75
N VAL A 189 0.58 -1.36 6.44
CA VAL A 189 -0.46 -2.00 5.65
C VAL A 189 -0.52 -1.35 4.29
N SER A 190 -0.53 -2.19 3.25
CA SER A 190 -0.96 -1.71 1.95
C SER A 190 -2.44 -1.29 2.04
N PRO A 191 -2.79 -0.03 1.71
CA PRO A 191 -4.18 0.34 1.54
C PRO A 191 -4.80 -0.28 0.27
N HIS A 192 -4.00 -0.97 -0.55
CA HIS A 192 -4.37 -1.55 -1.84
C HIS A 192 -4.19 -3.06 -1.88
N LEU A 193 -5.08 -3.74 -1.17
CA LEU A 193 -5.28 -5.17 -1.29
C LEU A 193 -5.93 -5.53 -2.65
N PHE A 194 -6.59 -4.57 -3.31
CA PHE A 194 -7.25 -4.75 -4.62
C PHE A 194 -6.76 -3.73 -5.67
N PRO A 195 -5.47 -3.75 -6.06
CA PRO A 195 -4.91 -2.81 -7.02
C PRO A 195 -5.67 -2.80 -8.36
N GLY A 196 -5.90 -1.60 -8.89
CA GLY A 196 -6.60 -1.37 -10.16
C GLY A 196 -8.14 -1.38 -10.08
N SER A 197 -8.71 -1.69 -8.91
CA SER A 197 -10.15 -1.57 -8.67
C SER A 197 -10.58 -0.11 -8.60
N LEU A 198 -11.58 0.26 -9.41
CA LEU A 198 -12.22 1.58 -9.34
C LEU A 198 -13.42 1.60 -8.38
N ILE A 199 -13.88 0.42 -7.94
CA ILE A 199 -15.07 0.29 -7.08
C ILE A 199 -14.66 0.38 -5.61
N ILE A 200 -13.63 -0.39 -5.22
CA ILE A 200 -13.09 -0.44 -3.86
C ILE A 200 -11.67 0.13 -3.83
N GLY A 201 -11.52 1.38 -4.29
CA GLY A 201 -10.26 2.13 -4.23
C GLY A 201 -9.87 2.54 -2.81
N GLN A 202 -8.98 3.53 -2.69
CA GLN A 202 -8.44 3.98 -1.40
C GLN A 202 -9.48 4.51 -0.43
N ASP A 203 -10.42 5.30 -0.96
CA ASP A 203 -11.55 5.89 -0.24
C ASP A 203 -12.44 4.81 0.40
N LYS A 204 -12.31 3.57 -0.07
CA LYS A 204 -13.06 2.39 0.39
C LYS A 204 -12.15 1.25 0.86
N SER A 205 -10.94 1.58 1.32
CA SER A 205 -9.95 0.60 1.84
C SER A 205 -10.48 -0.26 3.00
N HIS A 206 -11.43 0.24 3.79
CA HIS A 206 -12.09 -0.54 4.83
C HIS A 206 -12.85 -1.76 4.26
N TYR A 207 -13.48 -1.66 3.09
CA TYR A 207 -14.12 -2.80 2.45
C TYR A 207 -13.11 -3.84 1.96
N GLN A 208 -11.94 -3.40 1.49
CA GLN A 208 -10.86 -4.31 1.11
C GLN A 208 -10.42 -5.20 2.29
N ARG A 209 -10.30 -4.59 3.49
CA ARG A 209 -9.98 -5.32 4.73
C ARG A 209 -11.07 -6.32 5.10
N ILE A 210 -12.34 -5.98 4.93
CA ILE A 210 -13.47 -6.89 5.19
C ILE A 210 -13.42 -8.10 4.25
N LEU A 211 -13.21 -7.88 2.94
CA LEU A 211 -13.08 -8.97 1.97
C LEU A 211 -11.90 -9.91 2.31
N ASN A 212 -10.78 -9.36 2.77
CA ASN A 212 -9.63 -10.17 3.18
C ASN A 212 -9.86 -10.91 4.50
N ALA A 213 -10.56 -10.30 5.45
CA ALA A 213 -10.99 -10.96 6.67
C ALA A 213 -11.91 -12.16 6.36
N TRP A 214 -12.86 -11.98 5.44
CA TRP A 214 -13.72 -13.06 4.94
C TRP A 214 -12.97 -14.16 4.19
N PHE A 215 -11.89 -13.81 3.49
CA PHE A 215 -11.01 -14.77 2.82
C PHE A 215 -10.13 -15.55 3.81
N GLY A 216 -9.89 -14.99 5.01
CA GLY A 216 -9.04 -15.61 6.04
C GLY A 216 -7.56 -15.24 5.95
N ASN A 217 -7.20 -14.25 5.12
CA ASN A 217 -5.84 -13.69 5.06
C ASN A 217 -5.90 -12.17 4.93
N ALA A 218 -5.59 -11.47 6.03
CA ALA A 218 -5.65 -10.01 6.12
C ALA A 218 -4.71 -9.30 5.13
N LYS A 219 -3.56 -9.92 4.80
CA LYS A 219 -2.53 -9.35 3.91
C LYS A 219 -2.68 -9.80 2.44
N GLN A 220 -3.76 -10.49 2.08
CA GLN A 220 -3.96 -10.99 0.73
C GLN A 220 -4.01 -9.84 -0.28
N THR A 221 -3.13 -9.86 -1.27
CA THR A 221 -3.19 -8.97 -2.43
C THR A 221 -3.87 -9.68 -3.59
N TRP A 222 -4.75 -8.97 -4.29
CA TRP A 222 -5.53 -9.47 -5.41
C TRP A 222 -5.03 -8.88 -6.72
N ARG A 223 -5.11 -9.65 -7.80
CA ARG A 223 -4.80 -9.16 -9.14
C ARG A 223 -6.08 -8.88 -9.90
N LEU A 224 -6.22 -7.68 -10.46
CA LEU A 224 -7.32 -7.38 -11.37
C LEU A 224 -7.20 -8.22 -12.65
N LEU A 225 -8.20 -9.06 -12.92
CA LEU A 225 -8.26 -9.89 -14.13
C LEU A 225 -9.08 -9.23 -15.23
N TYR A 226 -10.23 -8.66 -14.85
CA TYR A 226 -11.22 -8.12 -15.77
C TYR A 226 -11.91 -6.91 -15.14
N ARG A 227 -12.19 -5.89 -15.97
CA ARG A 227 -13.00 -4.74 -15.61
C ARG A 227 -13.90 -4.39 -16.79
N ALA A 228 -15.21 -4.46 -16.57
CA ALA A 228 -16.20 -4.25 -17.63
C ALA A 228 -16.08 -2.89 -18.33
N SER A 229 -15.71 -1.84 -17.60
CA SER A 229 -15.52 -0.50 -18.18
C SER A 229 -14.35 -0.39 -19.15
N SER A 230 -13.33 -1.26 -19.07
CA SER A 230 -12.20 -1.26 -20.01
C SER A 230 -12.21 -2.44 -21.00
N HIS A 231 -12.78 -3.57 -20.62
CA HIS A 231 -12.79 -4.79 -21.44
C HIS A 231 -14.14 -5.08 -22.10
N GLY A 232 -15.18 -4.28 -21.82
CA GLY A 232 -16.54 -4.45 -22.31
C GLY A 232 -17.39 -5.34 -21.41
N TYR A 233 -18.72 -5.17 -21.46
CA TYR A 233 -19.70 -5.81 -20.56
C TYR A 233 -20.20 -7.19 -21.03
N SER A 234 -19.63 -7.78 -22.09
CA SER A 234 -20.09 -9.07 -22.60
C SER A 234 -19.59 -10.26 -21.76
N ALA A 235 -20.37 -11.34 -21.68
CA ALA A 235 -19.92 -12.58 -21.04
C ALA A 235 -18.66 -13.13 -21.72
N SER A 236 -18.55 -13.02 -23.04
CA SER A 236 -17.36 -13.43 -23.79
C SER A 236 -16.10 -12.67 -23.39
N ALA A 237 -16.21 -11.39 -23.03
CA ALA A 237 -15.09 -10.61 -22.52
C ALA A 237 -14.71 -11.07 -21.11
N PHE A 238 -15.68 -11.35 -20.24
CA PHE A 238 -15.43 -11.91 -18.91
C PHE A 238 -14.72 -13.27 -19.01
N HIS A 239 -15.29 -14.23 -19.74
CA HIS A 239 -14.76 -15.58 -19.88
C HIS A 239 -13.34 -15.61 -20.45
N ARG A 240 -13.04 -14.74 -21.43
CA ARG A 240 -11.68 -14.62 -21.98
C ARG A 240 -10.62 -14.29 -20.93
N HIS A 241 -10.97 -13.55 -19.88
CA HIS A 241 -10.03 -13.09 -18.86
C HIS A 241 -10.09 -13.89 -17.56
N CYS A 242 -11.21 -14.53 -17.24
CA CYS A 242 -11.47 -15.12 -15.93
C CYS A 242 -11.58 -16.66 -15.91
N ASP A 243 -11.76 -17.31 -17.07
CA ASP A 243 -11.86 -18.77 -17.11
C ASP A 243 -10.56 -19.46 -16.62
N GLY A 244 -10.74 -20.53 -15.84
CA GLY A 244 -9.64 -21.29 -15.26
C GLY A 244 -8.96 -20.64 -14.05
N ILE A 245 -9.40 -19.46 -13.59
CA ILE A 245 -8.76 -18.74 -12.48
C ILE A 245 -9.59 -18.85 -11.19
N SER A 246 -8.93 -19.20 -10.08
CA SER A 246 -9.50 -19.26 -8.72
C SER A 246 -8.39 -19.12 -7.66
N PRO A 247 -8.67 -18.63 -6.44
CA PRO A 247 -9.94 -18.02 -6.01
C PRO A 247 -10.13 -16.62 -6.59
N VAL A 248 -11.38 -16.15 -6.64
CA VAL A 248 -11.76 -14.92 -7.37
C VAL A 248 -12.90 -14.19 -6.68
N TYR A 249 -12.77 -12.86 -6.61
CA TYR A 249 -13.85 -11.94 -6.26
C TYR A 249 -14.43 -11.29 -7.52
N VAL A 250 -15.74 -11.28 -7.65
CA VAL A 250 -16.48 -10.44 -8.60
C VAL A 250 -17.14 -9.32 -7.81
N ILE A 251 -16.82 -8.08 -8.17
CA ILE A 251 -17.31 -6.89 -7.45
C ILE A 251 -18.07 -6.03 -8.45
N VAL A 252 -19.28 -5.64 -8.06
CA VAL A 252 -20.23 -4.90 -8.89
C VAL A 252 -20.60 -3.60 -8.18
N LEU A 253 -20.60 -2.52 -8.95
CA LEU A 253 -21.10 -1.20 -8.53
C LEU A 253 -22.48 -0.99 -9.13
N GLY A 254 -23.49 -0.85 -8.28
CA GLY A 254 -24.86 -0.55 -8.66
C GLY A 254 -25.03 0.90 -9.13
N MET A 255 -26.10 1.16 -9.87
CA MET A 255 -26.38 2.50 -10.43
C MET A 255 -26.58 3.57 -9.35
N ARG A 256 -26.99 3.20 -8.13
CA ARG A 256 -27.14 4.14 -7.01
C ARG A 256 -25.97 4.06 -6.03
N GLY A 257 -24.83 3.55 -6.48
CA GLY A 257 -23.60 3.46 -5.68
C GLY A 257 -23.52 2.23 -4.76
N GLU A 258 -24.47 1.30 -4.81
CA GLU A 258 -24.40 0.05 -4.05
C GLU A 258 -23.15 -0.76 -4.42
N ILE A 259 -22.52 -1.42 -3.45
CA ILE A 259 -21.37 -2.28 -3.70
C ILE A 259 -21.72 -3.69 -3.24
N CYS A 260 -21.73 -4.64 -4.17
CA CYS A 260 -22.03 -6.04 -3.91
C CYS A 260 -21.20 -6.94 -4.82
N GLY A 261 -21.33 -8.25 -4.65
CA GLY A 261 -20.54 -9.18 -5.44
C GLY A 261 -20.66 -10.63 -5.01
N GLY A 262 -19.70 -11.42 -5.48
CA GLY A 262 -19.55 -12.82 -5.11
C GLY A 262 -18.09 -13.23 -5.02
N PHE A 263 -17.84 -14.22 -4.17
CA PHE A 263 -16.57 -14.92 -4.05
C PHE A 263 -16.73 -16.33 -4.60
N SER A 264 -15.71 -16.82 -5.31
CA SER A 264 -15.63 -18.21 -5.73
C SER A 264 -14.26 -18.81 -5.41
N ASP A 265 -14.26 -19.96 -4.77
CA ASP A 265 -13.10 -20.84 -4.57
C ASP A 265 -12.86 -21.79 -5.75
N ALA A 266 -13.82 -21.91 -6.69
CA ALA A 266 -13.68 -22.72 -7.89
C ALA A 266 -13.55 -21.87 -9.16
N PRO A 267 -12.81 -22.34 -10.18
CA PRO A 267 -12.65 -21.62 -11.43
C PRO A 267 -13.90 -21.74 -12.31
N TRP A 268 -14.20 -20.70 -13.09
CA TRP A 268 -15.14 -20.85 -14.21
C TRP A 268 -14.52 -21.74 -15.27
N ALA A 269 -15.22 -22.80 -15.63
CA ALA A 269 -14.85 -23.69 -16.72
C ALA A 269 -16.11 -24.38 -17.23
N ARG A 270 -16.11 -24.71 -18.53
CA ARG A 270 -17.19 -25.51 -19.10
C ARG A 270 -17.16 -26.93 -18.47
N PRO A 271 -18.20 -27.34 -17.72
CA PRO A 271 -18.22 -28.67 -17.11
C PRO A 271 -18.30 -29.77 -18.18
N PRO A 272 -17.77 -30.97 -17.91
CA PRO A 272 -17.97 -32.11 -18.80
C PRO A 272 -19.46 -32.50 -18.84
N GLY A 273 -19.97 -32.81 -20.05
CA GLY A 273 -21.35 -33.27 -20.27
C GLY A 273 -22.37 -32.14 -20.45
N LYS A 274 -23.63 -32.38 -20.05
CA LYS A 274 -24.75 -31.44 -20.21
C LYS A 274 -24.93 -30.47 -19.02
N SER A 275 -24.17 -30.66 -17.94
CA SER A 275 -24.25 -29.77 -16.78
C SER A 275 -23.61 -28.42 -17.12
N ARG A 276 -24.26 -27.34 -16.68
CA ARG A 276 -23.68 -25.99 -16.68
C ARG A 276 -23.22 -25.56 -15.29
N TYR A 277 -23.44 -26.40 -14.27
CA TYR A 277 -23.16 -26.05 -12.89
C TYR A 277 -21.83 -26.62 -12.43
N ILE A 278 -21.09 -25.80 -11.69
CA ILE A 278 -19.82 -26.14 -11.05
C ILE A 278 -20.06 -26.13 -9.52
N PRO A 279 -19.72 -27.21 -8.81
CA PRO A 279 -19.85 -27.27 -7.36
C PRO A 279 -18.75 -26.44 -6.67
N THR A 280 -19.08 -25.84 -5.53
CA THR A 280 -18.12 -25.07 -4.71
C THR A 280 -18.29 -25.40 -3.23
N ALA A 281 -17.19 -25.38 -2.46
CA ALA A 281 -17.28 -25.61 -1.02
C ALA A 281 -17.53 -24.32 -0.25
N ALA A 282 -16.93 -23.21 -0.70
CA ALA A 282 -16.81 -21.97 0.05
C ALA A 282 -17.31 -20.71 -0.67
N ALA A 283 -17.88 -20.81 -1.89
CA ALA A 283 -18.44 -19.65 -2.57
C ALA A 283 -19.60 -18.99 -1.78
N PHE A 284 -19.69 -17.67 -1.89
CA PHE A 284 -20.73 -16.85 -1.25
C PHE A 284 -21.00 -15.58 -2.06
N LEU A 285 -22.21 -15.03 -1.93
CA LEU A 285 -22.51 -13.67 -2.37
C LEU A 285 -22.30 -12.71 -1.21
N PHE A 286 -22.12 -11.42 -1.48
CA PHE A 286 -22.00 -10.43 -0.44
C PHE A 286 -22.55 -9.06 -0.85
N THR A 287 -22.87 -8.26 0.15
CA THR A 287 -23.04 -6.81 0.04
C THR A 287 -22.02 -6.11 0.94
N LEU A 288 -21.42 -5.03 0.45
CA LEU A 288 -20.53 -4.15 1.20
C LEU A 288 -21.23 -2.84 1.55
N TYR A 289 -21.98 -2.26 0.60
CA TYR A 289 -22.75 -1.04 0.78
C TYR A 289 -24.12 -1.15 0.12
N ASN A 290 -25.16 -0.73 0.83
CA ASN A 290 -26.55 -0.75 0.37
C ASN A 290 -27.34 0.38 1.07
N HIS A 291 -28.53 0.67 0.54
CA HIS A 291 -29.43 1.71 1.07
C HIS A 291 -30.42 1.20 2.13
N GLN A 292 -30.21 -0.02 2.63
CA GLN A 292 -31.05 -0.65 3.66
C GLN A 292 -30.33 -0.69 5.01
N ASP A 293 -29.26 0.09 5.16
CA ASP A 293 -28.38 0.13 6.33
C ASP A 293 -27.87 -1.25 6.78
N LEU A 294 -27.84 -2.23 5.87
CA LEU A 294 -27.28 -3.53 6.16
C LEU A 294 -25.75 -3.38 6.24
N PRO A 295 -25.10 -3.84 7.33
CA PRO A 295 -23.64 -3.86 7.38
C PRO A 295 -23.09 -4.84 6.31
N PRO A 296 -21.79 -4.77 6.00
CA PRO A 296 -21.14 -5.75 5.13
C PRO A 296 -21.48 -7.17 5.54
N THR A 297 -22.15 -7.92 4.65
CA THR A 297 -22.76 -9.21 4.98
C THR A 297 -22.47 -10.25 3.89
N GLN A 298 -22.16 -11.48 4.33
CA GLN A 298 -22.00 -12.66 3.47
C GLN A 298 -23.30 -13.46 3.39
N PHE A 299 -23.59 -13.98 2.20
CA PHE A 299 -24.71 -14.85 1.90
C PHE A 299 -24.17 -16.16 1.35
N HIS A 300 -24.06 -17.17 2.22
CA HIS A 300 -23.54 -18.48 1.84
C HIS A 300 -24.54 -19.27 0.99
N LEU A 301 -24.00 -20.11 0.11
CA LEU A 301 -24.80 -20.96 -0.76
C LEU A 301 -25.45 -22.11 0.01
N VAL A 302 -26.76 -22.28 -0.19
CA VAL A 302 -27.51 -23.43 0.36
C VAL A 302 -27.26 -24.69 -0.47
N LYS A 303 -27.21 -24.57 -1.81
CA LYS A 303 -27.08 -25.69 -2.74
C LYS A 303 -25.69 -25.72 -3.38
N LYS A 304 -24.70 -26.20 -2.63
CA LYS A 304 -23.30 -26.31 -3.08
C LYS A 304 -23.07 -26.97 -4.45
N PRO A 305 -23.83 -27.99 -4.89
CA PRO A 305 -23.66 -28.58 -6.22
C PRO A 305 -24.05 -27.67 -7.40
N PHE A 306 -24.82 -26.61 -7.15
CA PHE A 306 -25.36 -25.71 -8.17
C PHE A 306 -24.85 -24.28 -8.00
N ALA A 307 -23.63 -24.14 -7.48
CA ALA A 307 -23.08 -22.89 -7.01
C ALA A 307 -22.77 -21.87 -8.11
N ILE A 308 -22.05 -22.31 -9.15
CA ILE A 308 -21.66 -21.46 -10.27
C ILE A 308 -22.32 -21.98 -11.52
N CYS A 309 -22.97 -21.11 -12.28
CA CYS A 309 -23.46 -21.42 -13.62
C CYS A 309 -22.46 -20.90 -14.65
N TYR A 310 -21.89 -21.79 -15.46
CA TYR A 310 -21.10 -21.42 -16.63
C TYR A 310 -22.05 -21.11 -17.79
N HIS A 311 -22.20 -19.82 -18.11
CA HIS A 311 -23.05 -19.36 -19.20
C HIS A 311 -22.21 -18.64 -20.26
N PRO A 312 -22.08 -19.17 -21.49
CA PRO A 312 -21.16 -18.63 -22.48
C PRO A 312 -21.56 -17.27 -23.09
N GLU A 313 -22.81 -16.82 -22.87
CA GLU A 313 -23.41 -15.60 -23.45
C GLU A 313 -23.96 -14.62 -22.41
#